data_AF-A0A240ARK1-F1
#
_entry.id   AF-A0A240ARK1-F1
#
_cell.length_a   1.000
_cell.length_b   1.000
_cell.length_c   1.000
_cell.angle_alpha   90.00
_cell.angle_beta   90.00
_cell.angle_gamma   90.00
#
_symmetry.space_group_name_H-M   'P 1'
#
loop_
_entity.id
_entity.type
_entity.pdbx_description
1 polymer ?
#
loop_
_entity_poly.entity_id
_entity_poly.type
_entity_poly.pdbx_seq_one_letter_code
_entity_poly.pdbx_strand_id
1 'polypeptide(L)'
;MKVIKNKIIIFFMIIFHIISFCGCWDYSEVDDFKHVAGVAVDKDKDKDEYIVTVEILETYPGSKQLKSHVVQSRDKTIHSAFRDAIKKIGNKLQLSHARVFIVSKDIAEEGIVPVIDLINRDVEVRNDMWIVVSKEDLASEILTKPKSEQKIISYDIEAAIKNSAKVGKYIGIQTFQH
;
A
#
# COMPACT_ATOMS: atom_id res chain seq x y z
N MET A 1 -24.07 -32.62 -48.93
CA MET A 1 -22.76 -32.48 -48.25
C MET A 1 -22.24 -31.03 -48.15
N LYS A 2 -22.18 -30.22 -49.22
CA LYS A 2 -21.66 -28.84 -49.18
C LYS A 2 -22.38 -27.91 -48.17
N VAL A 3 -23.71 -28.00 -48.06
CA VAL A 3 -24.52 -27.16 -47.16
C VAL A 3 -24.20 -27.41 -45.68
N ILE A 4 -23.94 -28.66 -45.29
CA ILE A 4 -23.59 -29.03 -43.91
C ILE A 4 -22.18 -28.52 -43.56
N LYS A 5 -21.24 -28.61 -44.50
CA LYS A 5 -19.87 -28.11 -44.32
C LYS A 5 -19.84 -26.58 -44.13
N ASN A 6 -20.66 -25.84 -44.87
CA ASN A 6 -20.77 -24.38 -44.71
C ASN A 6 -21.40 -23.98 -43.37
N LYS A 7 -22.39 -24.73 -42.88
CA LYS A 7 -22.98 -24.50 -41.55
C LYS A 7 -21.97 -24.71 -40.41
N ILE A 8 -21.10 -25.73 -40.53
CA ILE A 8 -20.03 -25.97 -39.56
C ILE A 8 -19.01 -24.82 -39.55
N ILE A 9 -18.60 -24.35 -40.74
CA ILE A 9 -17.65 -23.22 -40.84
C ILE A 9 -18.25 -21.94 -40.23
N ILE A 10 -19.52 -21.65 -40.49
CA ILE A 10 -20.23 -20.51 -39.90
C ILE A 10 -20.31 -20.64 -38.38
N PHE A 11 -20.59 -21.83 -37.85
CA PHE A 11 -20.64 -22.09 -36.42
C PHE A 11 -19.29 -21.82 -35.73
N PHE A 12 -18.18 -22.31 -36.31
CA PHE A 12 -16.84 -22.02 -35.79
C PHE A 12 -16.47 -20.54 -35.89
N MET A 13 -16.89 -19.85 -36.97
CA MET A 13 -16.68 -18.42 -37.12
C MET A 13 -17.44 -17.61 -36.07
N ILE A 14 -18.67 -17.99 -35.73
CA ILE A 14 -19.46 -17.36 -34.66
C ILE A 14 -18.82 -17.60 -33.28
N ILE A 15 -18.36 -18.82 -33.00
CA ILE A 15 -17.64 -19.15 -31.75
C ILE A 15 -16.36 -18.31 -31.60
N PHE A 16 -15.61 -18.14 -32.69
CA PHE A 16 -14.38 -17.34 -32.68
C PHE A 16 -14.68 -15.86 -32.34
N HIS A 17 -15.76 -15.30 -32.89
CA HIS A 17 -16.15 -13.93 -32.58
C HIS A 17 -16.59 -13.75 -31.12
N ILE A 18 -17.32 -14.71 -30.55
CA ILE A 18 -17.74 -14.63 -29.13
C ILE A 18 -16.53 -14.61 -28.20
N ILE A 19 -15.51 -15.44 -28.47
CA ILE A 19 -14.28 -15.49 -27.65
C ILE A 19 -13.46 -14.20 -27.80
N SER A 20 -13.38 -13.62 -29.00
CA SER A 20 -12.66 -12.35 -29.22
C SER A 20 -13.31 -11.13 -28.58
N PHE A 21 -14.61 -11.15 -28.28
CA PHE A 21 -15.34 -10.03 -27.66
C PHE A 21 -15.52 -10.18 -26.13
N CYS A 22 -14.94 -11.18 -25.48
CA CYS A 22 -14.91 -11.28 -24.00
C CYS A 22 -13.86 -10.35 -23.35
N GLY A 23 -13.71 -9.13 -23.87
CA GLY A 23 -12.76 -8.13 -23.37
C GLY A 23 -13.44 -7.08 -22.49
N CYS A 24 -13.67 -7.41 -21.21
CA CYS A 24 -13.70 -6.49 -20.05
C CYS A 24 -14.09 -7.27 -18.77
N TRP A 25 -13.41 -8.39 -18.51
CA TRP A 25 -13.68 -9.20 -17.32
C TRP A 25 -13.08 -8.60 -16.03
N ASP A 26 -12.04 -7.77 -16.16
CA ASP A 26 -11.25 -7.25 -15.04
C ASP A 26 -11.25 -5.71 -15.04
N TYR A 27 -12.45 -5.13 -15.11
CA TYR A 27 -12.62 -3.69 -14.94
C TYR A 27 -12.84 -3.40 -13.45
N SER A 28 -11.95 -2.62 -12.87
CA SER A 28 -12.07 -2.08 -11.52
C SER A 28 -12.03 -0.56 -11.60
N GLU A 29 -12.96 0.11 -10.91
CA GLU A 29 -13.03 1.57 -10.94
C GLU A 29 -11.93 2.17 -10.07
N VAL A 30 -11.43 3.36 -10.46
CA VAL A 30 -10.39 4.07 -9.68
C VAL A 30 -10.89 4.39 -8.26
N ASP A 31 -12.20 4.55 -8.09
CA ASP A 31 -12.83 4.80 -6.79
C ASP A 31 -12.93 3.55 -5.89
N ASP A 32 -12.71 2.35 -6.44
CA ASP A 32 -12.66 1.11 -5.64
C ASP A 32 -11.40 1.03 -4.76
N PHE A 33 -10.38 1.84 -5.08
CA PHE A 33 -9.08 1.85 -4.42
C PHE A 33 -8.83 3.15 -3.66
N LYS A 34 -8.19 3.01 -2.49
CA LYS A 34 -7.64 4.14 -1.73
C LYS A 34 -6.12 4.09 -1.80
N HIS A 35 -5.55 5.18 -2.28
CA HIS A 35 -4.10 5.31 -2.44
C HIS A 35 -3.44 5.53 -1.07
N VAL A 36 -2.50 4.66 -0.72
CA VAL A 36 -1.74 4.76 0.54
C VAL A 36 -0.46 5.55 0.32
N ALA A 37 -0.19 6.51 1.18
CA ALA A 37 1.05 7.30 1.18
C ALA A 37 2.15 6.66 2.02
N GLY A 38 1.77 6.01 3.12
CA GLY A 38 2.69 5.27 4.00
C GLY A 38 1.94 4.53 5.10
N VAL A 39 2.68 3.66 5.77
CA VAL A 39 2.16 2.79 6.83
C VAL A 39 3.07 2.87 8.04
N ALA A 40 2.49 2.84 9.24
CA ALA A 40 3.20 2.62 10.49
C ALA A 40 2.70 1.36 11.19
N VAL A 41 3.61 0.55 11.73
CA VAL A 41 3.30 -0.67 12.49
C VAL A 41 3.91 -0.58 13.88
N ASP A 42 3.05 -0.77 14.87
CA ASP A 42 3.39 -0.83 16.29
C ASP A 42 3.01 -2.18 16.90
N LYS A 43 3.58 -2.48 18.08
CA LYS A 43 3.22 -3.63 18.89
C LYS A 43 2.63 -3.15 20.21
N ASP A 44 1.41 -3.59 20.51
CA ASP A 44 0.73 -3.38 21.77
C ASP A 44 1.16 -4.47 22.75
N LYS A 45 2.09 -4.15 23.66
CA LYS A 45 2.66 -5.11 24.61
C LYS A 45 1.65 -5.63 25.63
N ASP A 46 0.61 -4.86 25.93
CA ASP A 46 -0.39 -5.24 26.94
C ASP A 46 -1.37 -6.27 26.39
N LYS A 47 -1.69 -6.18 25.09
CA LYS A 47 -2.69 -7.04 24.43
C LYS A 47 -2.09 -8.11 23.53
N ASP A 48 -0.78 -8.07 23.31
CA ASP A 48 -0.07 -8.92 22.33
C ASP A 48 -0.68 -8.80 20.92
N GLU A 49 -0.94 -7.56 20.51
CA GLU A 49 -1.55 -7.21 19.21
C GLU A 49 -0.63 -6.28 18.42
N TYR A 50 -0.73 -6.33 17.09
CA TYR A 50 -0.13 -5.35 16.21
C TYR A 50 -1.12 -4.24 15.91
N ILE A 51 -0.62 -3.01 15.86
CA ILE A 51 -1.38 -1.84 15.48
C ILE A 51 -0.86 -1.39 14.12
N VAL A 52 -1.73 -1.38 13.12
CA VAL A 52 -1.41 -0.90 11.78
C VAL A 52 -2.11 0.42 11.55
N THR A 53 -1.32 1.43 11.21
CA THR A 53 -1.75 2.80 10.96
C THR A 53 -1.42 3.16 9.52
N VAL A 54 -2.44 3.50 8.73
CA VAL A 54 -2.32 3.75 7.29
C VAL A 54 -2.61 5.21 7.01
N GLU A 55 -1.70 5.92 6.33
CA GLU A 55 -1.94 7.26 5.81
C GLU A 55 -2.53 7.17 4.39
N ILE A 56 -3.78 7.61 4.23
CA ILE A 56 -4.57 7.49 3.00
C ILE A 56 -4.67 8.86 2.34
N LEU A 57 -4.48 8.89 1.02
CA LEU A 57 -4.64 10.09 0.21
C LEU A 57 -6.11 10.33 -0.14
N GLU A 58 -6.53 11.58 -0.01
CA GLU A 58 -7.84 12.05 -0.43
C GLU A 58 -7.71 13.13 -1.50
N THR A 59 -8.42 12.91 -2.60
CA THR A 59 -8.61 13.91 -3.65
C THR A 59 -10.06 14.35 -3.63
N TYR A 60 -10.31 15.64 -3.45
CA TYR A 60 -11.66 16.19 -3.53
C TYR A 60 -11.92 16.70 -4.95
N PRO A 61 -13.02 16.26 -5.62
CA PRO A 61 -13.38 16.73 -6.94
C PRO A 61 -13.43 18.26 -7.00
N GLY A 62 -12.69 18.87 -7.92
CA GLY A 62 -12.62 20.33 -8.09
C GLY A 62 -11.59 21.04 -7.19
N SER A 63 -10.91 20.35 -6.28
CA SER A 63 -9.77 20.89 -5.55
C SER A 63 -8.45 20.40 -6.16
N LYS A 64 -7.45 21.29 -6.27
CA LYS A 64 -6.05 20.89 -6.56
C LYS A 64 -5.29 20.44 -5.30
N GLN A 65 -5.97 20.38 -4.15
CA GLN A 65 -5.35 20.10 -2.86
C GLN A 65 -5.47 18.61 -2.55
N LEU A 66 -4.32 17.93 -2.57
CA LEU A 66 -4.19 16.58 -2.08
C LEU A 66 -4.09 16.62 -0.55
N LYS A 67 -5.01 15.95 0.14
CA LYS A 67 -4.98 15.81 1.59
C LYS A 67 -4.72 14.37 1.96
N SER A 68 -4.42 14.12 3.24
CA SER A 68 -4.37 12.76 3.76
C SER A 68 -4.97 12.68 5.15
N HIS A 69 -5.69 11.60 5.40
CA HIS A 69 -6.14 11.21 6.73
C HIS A 69 -5.46 9.89 7.13
N VAL A 70 -5.64 9.50 8.39
CA VAL A 70 -5.01 8.31 8.95
C VAL A 70 -6.08 7.39 9.51
N VAL A 71 -5.96 6.09 9.21
CA VAL A 71 -6.82 5.04 9.76
C VAL A 71 -5.98 4.06 10.56
N GLN A 72 -6.46 3.70 11.75
CA GLN A 72 -5.80 2.75 12.63
C GLN A 72 -6.64 1.47 12.82
N SER A 73 -5.96 0.34 12.79
CA SER A 73 -6.50 -1.01 12.94
C SER A 73 -5.61 -1.83 13.86
N ARG A 74 -6.17 -2.85 14.51
CA ARG A 74 -5.46 -3.67 15.51
C ARG A 74 -5.89 -5.11 15.39
N ASP A 75 -4.93 -6.03 15.46
CA ASP A 75 -5.20 -7.48 15.42
C ASP A 75 -3.93 -8.25 15.85
N LYS A 76 -4.03 -9.57 16.04
CA LYS A 76 -2.93 -10.46 16.47
C LYS A 76 -1.78 -10.58 15.46
N THR A 77 -2.01 -10.24 14.20
CA THR A 77 -0.97 -10.26 13.16
C THR A 77 -1.05 -8.99 12.32
N ILE A 78 0.09 -8.55 11.78
CA ILE A 78 0.13 -7.38 10.89
C ILE A 78 -0.80 -7.59 9.68
N HIS A 79 -0.84 -8.80 9.11
CA HIS A 79 -1.75 -9.15 8.01
C HIS A 79 -3.24 -9.07 8.37
N SER A 80 -3.63 -9.50 9.57
CA SER A 80 -5.03 -9.42 10.00
C SER A 80 -5.42 -7.98 10.34
N ALA A 81 -4.50 -7.20 10.92
CA ALA A 81 -4.69 -5.77 11.14
C ALA A 81 -4.86 -5.00 9.81
N PHE A 82 -4.04 -5.27 8.78
CA PHE A 82 -4.25 -4.72 7.44
C PHE A 82 -5.63 -5.06 6.85
N ARG A 83 -6.09 -6.31 7.04
CA ARG A 83 -7.44 -6.72 6.60
C ARG A 83 -8.54 -5.99 7.38
N ASP A 84 -8.35 -5.73 8.67
CA ASP A 84 -9.25 -4.90 9.46
C ASP A 84 -9.26 -3.44 8.98
N ALA A 85 -8.11 -2.88 8.61
CA ALA A 85 -8.03 -1.56 7.99
C ALA A 85 -8.87 -1.48 6.70
N ILE A 86 -8.70 -2.46 5.78
CA ILE A 86 -9.48 -2.54 4.53
C ILE A 86 -10.98 -2.59 4.83
N LYS A 87 -11.42 -3.39 5.82
CA LYS A 87 -12.83 -3.47 6.23
C LYS A 87 -13.36 -2.14 6.76
N LYS A 88 -12.57 -1.43 7.57
CA LYS A 88 -12.94 -0.11 8.13
C LYS A 88 -13.05 0.96 7.07
N ILE A 89 -12.16 0.94 6.08
CA ILE A 89 -12.12 1.92 4.99
C ILE A 89 -13.23 1.64 3.97
N GLY A 90 -13.57 0.36 3.76
CA GLY A 90 -14.59 -0.06 2.79
C GLY A 90 -14.08 -0.16 1.35
N ASN A 91 -12.79 0.05 1.12
CA ASN A 91 -12.14 0.03 -0.19
C ASN A 91 -10.83 -0.76 -0.13
N LYS A 92 -10.37 -1.26 -1.28
CA LYS A 92 -9.03 -1.86 -1.37
C LYS A 92 -7.97 -0.79 -1.14
N LEU A 93 -6.88 -1.16 -0.48
CA LEU A 93 -5.75 -0.28 -0.24
C LEU A 93 -4.71 -0.50 -1.33
N GLN A 94 -4.39 0.55 -2.08
CA GLN A 94 -3.35 0.49 -3.11
C GLN A 94 -2.04 1.01 -2.55
N LEU A 95 -1.07 0.11 -2.36
CA LEU A 95 0.24 0.39 -1.76
C LEU A 95 1.29 0.82 -2.80
N SER A 96 0.95 0.86 -4.09
CA SER A 96 1.86 1.22 -5.18
C SER A 96 2.45 2.64 -5.10
N HIS A 97 1.89 3.50 -4.26
CA HIS A 97 2.39 4.86 -4.01
C HIS A 97 2.86 5.07 -2.57
N ALA A 98 2.93 4.01 -1.77
CA ALA A 98 3.47 4.07 -0.43
C ALA A 98 4.97 4.37 -0.50
N ARG A 99 5.40 5.42 0.19
CA ARG A 99 6.80 5.87 0.18
C ARG A 99 7.59 5.43 1.40
N VAL A 100 6.89 5.22 2.52
CA VAL A 100 7.52 4.83 3.78
C VAL A 100 6.71 3.76 4.50
N PHE A 101 7.44 2.85 5.12
CA PHE A 101 6.96 1.86 6.06
C PHE A 101 7.69 2.06 7.38
N ILE A 102 6.98 2.57 8.38
CA ILE A 102 7.51 2.95 9.68
C ILE A 102 7.28 1.79 10.65
N VAL A 103 8.34 1.33 11.30
CA VAL A 103 8.28 0.23 12.26
C VAL A 103 8.64 0.75 13.65
N SER A 104 7.91 0.34 14.68
CA SER A 104 8.27 0.68 16.05
C SER A 104 9.63 0.07 16.42
N LYS A 105 10.33 0.69 17.36
CA LYS A 105 11.62 0.21 17.84
C LYS A 105 11.50 -1.22 18.41
N ASP A 106 10.41 -1.51 19.12
CA ASP A 106 10.14 -2.82 19.71
C ASP A 106 10.11 -3.94 18.66
N ILE A 107 9.39 -3.73 17.55
CA ILE A 107 9.33 -4.73 16.47
C ILE A 107 10.71 -4.88 15.80
N ALA A 108 11.43 -3.78 15.61
CA ALA A 108 12.75 -3.82 15.01
C ALA A 108 13.78 -4.59 15.88
N GLU A 109 13.69 -4.49 17.20
CA GLU A 109 14.53 -5.22 18.16
C GLU A 109 14.17 -6.71 18.27
N GLU A 110 12.88 -7.07 18.16
CA GLU A 110 12.44 -8.47 18.11
C GLU A 110 12.87 -9.18 16.82
N GLY A 111 12.98 -8.42 15.72
CA GLY A 111 13.48 -8.89 14.44
C GLY A 111 12.70 -8.30 13.27
N ILE A 112 13.43 -7.65 12.36
CA ILE A 112 12.81 -6.95 11.22
C ILE A 112 12.45 -7.88 10.05
N VAL A 113 13.01 -9.11 10.01
CA VAL A 113 12.86 -10.04 8.88
C VAL A 113 11.39 -10.36 8.56
N PRO A 114 10.50 -10.67 9.52
CA PRO A 114 9.10 -10.95 9.23
C PRO A 114 8.36 -9.74 8.65
N VAL A 115 8.74 -8.52 9.03
CA VAL A 115 8.16 -7.28 8.48
C VAL A 115 8.61 -7.07 7.04
N ILE A 116 9.88 -7.32 6.74
CA ILE A 116 10.41 -7.23 5.37
C ILE A 116 9.78 -8.31 4.48
N ASP A 117 9.62 -9.54 4.97
CA ASP A 117 8.97 -10.62 4.23
C ASP A 117 7.51 -10.27 3.90
N LEU A 118 6.76 -9.73 4.86
CA LEU A 118 5.41 -9.23 4.65
C LEU A 118 5.34 -8.22 3.49
N ILE A 119 6.24 -7.24 3.48
CA ILE A 119 6.31 -6.19 2.47
C ILE A 119 6.67 -6.77 1.10
N ASN A 120 7.66 -7.65 1.03
CA ASN A 120 8.15 -8.22 -0.21
C ASN A 120 7.19 -9.23 -0.85
N ARG A 121 6.29 -9.84 -0.06
CA ARG A 121 5.31 -10.80 -0.57
C ARG A 121 4.10 -10.14 -1.24
N ASP A 122 3.89 -8.85 -1.02
CA ASP A 122 2.79 -8.11 -1.63
C ASP A 122 3.23 -7.53 -2.98
N VAL A 123 2.54 -7.93 -4.05
CA VAL A 123 2.85 -7.53 -5.43
C VAL A 123 2.59 -6.05 -5.70
N GLU A 124 1.81 -5.38 -4.85
CA GLU A 124 1.49 -3.96 -5.00
C GLU A 124 2.53 -3.04 -4.38
N VAL A 125 3.40 -3.56 -3.49
CA VAL A 125 4.39 -2.75 -2.82
C VAL A 125 5.62 -2.56 -3.70
N ARG A 126 6.05 -1.30 -3.84
CA ARG A 126 7.24 -1.00 -4.62
C ARG A 126 8.52 -1.26 -3.82
N ASN A 127 9.52 -1.80 -4.51
CA ASN A 127 10.87 -2.02 -3.95
C ASN A 127 11.61 -0.71 -3.57
N ASP A 128 11.11 0.46 -3.96
CA ASP A 128 11.69 1.77 -3.61
C ASP A 128 11.04 2.42 -2.37
N MET A 129 10.17 1.69 -1.66
CA MET A 129 9.62 2.12 -0.38
C MET A 129 10.68 2.08 0.72
N TRP A 130 10.79 3.17 1.49
CA TRP A 130 11.72 3.25 2.61
C TRP A 130 11.17 2.53 3.84
N ILE A 131 11.93 1.59 4.39
CA ILE A 131 11.65 1.02 5.70
C ILE A 131 12.44 1.83 6.73
N VAL A 132 11.75 2.40 7.71
CA VAL A 132 12.35 3.25 8.75
C VAL A 132 11.93 2.78 10.13
N VAL A 133 12.83 2.91 11.11
CA VAL A 133 12.54 2.60 12.51
C VAL A 133 12.23 3.89 13.26
N SER A 134 11.08 3.92 13.92
CA SER A 134 10.65 5.06 14.75
C SER A 134 11.53 5.21 15.98
N LYS A 135 11.75 6.46 16.39
CA LYS A 135 12.34 6.81 17.69
C LYS A 135 11.28 7.14 18.74
N GLU A 136 10.04 7.33 18.33
CA GLU A 136 8.90 7.52 19.23
C GLU A 136 8.48 6.18 19.83
N ASP A 137 7.73 6.21 20.94
CA ASP A 137 7.20 5.00 21.59
C ASP A 137 6.28 4.22 20.64
N LEU A 138 5.43 4.94 19.89
CA LEU A 138 4.61 4.41 18.82
C LEU A 138 4.99 5.07 17.48
N ALA A 139 5.37 4.28 16.48
CA ALA A 139 5.52 4.66 15.08
C ALA A 139 4.28 5.39 14.53
N SER A 140 3.08 5.01 14.97
CA SER A 140 1.84 5.68 14.58
C SER A 140 1.77 7.16 14.97
N GLU A 141 2.49 7.60 16.01
CA GLU A 141 2.58 9.02 16.38
C GLU A 141 3.20 9.87 15.29
N ILE A 142 4.10 9.31 14.48
CA ILE A 142 4.69 10.04 13.36
C ILE A 142 3.61 10.45 12.36
N LEU A 143 2.65 9.56 12.06
CA LEU A 143 1.59 9.81 11.08
C LEU A 143 0.40 10.59 11.66
N THR A 144 0.16 10.53 12.96
CA THR A 144 -0.97 11.19 13.62
C THR A 144 -0.67 12.60 14.12
N LYS A 145 0.60 13.04 14.07
CA LYS A 145 1.00 14.41 14.45
C LYS A 145 0.13 15.48 13.75
N PRO A 146 -0.29 16.53 14.48
CA PRO A 146 -1.15 17.57 13.92
C PRO A 146 -0.47 18.26 12.73
N LYS A 147 -1.15 18.23 11.59
CA LYS A 147 -0.64 18.74 10.32
C LYS A 147 -0.87 20.25 10.23
N SER A 148 0.18 21.05 10.11
CA SER A 148 0.01 22.43 9.62
C SER A 148 -0.24 22.35 8.11
N GLU A 149 -1.51 22.31 7.72
CA GLU A 149 -2.07 22.40 6.37
C GLU A 149 -1.36 21.62 5.22
N GLN A 150 -2.09 20.69 4.61
CA GLN A 150 -1.81 20.12 3.27
C GLN A 150 -0.55 19.25 3.14
N LYS A 151 -0.03 18.68 4.24
CA LYS A 151 1.16 17.82 4.20
C LYS A 151 0.84 16.35 4.37
N ILE A 152 1.35 15.57 3.42
CA ILE A 152 1.39 14.11 3.48
C ILE A 152 2.70 13.75 4.16
N ILE A 153 2.62 13.26 5.40
CA ILE A 153 3.79 13.09 6.25
C ILE A 153 4.76 12.08 5.65
N SER A 154 4.22 11.01 5.07
CA SER A 154 5.01 9.97 4.41
C SER A 154 5.88 10.52 3.27
N TYR A 155 5.37 11.49 2.52
CA TYR A 155 6.10 12.09 1.40
C TYR A 155 7.16 13.07 1.89
N ASP A 156 6.88 13.81 2.96
CA ASP A 156 7.86 14.67 3.62
C ASP A 156 9.02 13.85 4.21
N ILE A 157 8.75 12.67 4.79
CA ILE A 157 9.79 11.75 5.29
C ILE A 157 10.66 11.26 4.13
N GLU A 158 10.06 10.81 3.03
CA GLU A 158 10.82 10.39 1.83
C GLU A 158 11.72 11.52 1.32
N ALA A 159 11.17 12.73 1.20
CA ALA A 159 11.92 13.91 0.76
C ALA A 159 13.07 14.23 1.73
N ALA A 160 12.83 14.13 3.04
CA ALA A 160 13.86 14.32 4.06
C ALA A 160 14.99 13.28 3.93
N ILE A 161 14.68 12.00 3.71
CA ILE A 161 15.67 10.93 3.51
C ILE A 161 16.49 11.17 2.24
N LYS A 162 15.83 11.46 1.11
CA LYS A 162 16.49 11.75 -0.16
C LYS A 162 17.42 12.97 -0.08
N ASN A 163 17.00 14.00 0.67
CA ASN A 163 17.82 15.19 0.87
C ASN A 163 18.95 14.95 1.88
N SER A 164 18.72 14.14 2.92
CA SER A 164 19.73 13.86 3.94
C SER A 164 20.90 13.04 3.40
N ALA A 165 20.66 12.19 2.39
CA ALA A 165 21.70 11.51 1.63
C ALA A 165 22.70 12.48 0.97
N LYS A 166 22.26 13.69 0.60
CA LYS A 166 23.13 14.75 0.07
C LYS A 166 23.93 15.49 1.15
N VAL A 167 23.49 15.39 2.41
CA VAL A 167 24.06 16.10 3.57
C VAL A 167 24.93 15.16 4.44
N GLY A 168 24.98 13.86 4.12
CA GLY A 168 25.89 12.88 4.75
C GLY A 168 25.52 12.44 6.16
N LYS A 169 24.31 12.76 6.67
CA LYS A 169 23.91 12.45 8.05
C LYS A 169 23.31 11.06 8.27
N TYR A 170 22.94 10.35 7.20
CA TYR A 170 22.32 9.03 7.29
C TYR A 170 22.92 8.08 6.25
N ILE A 171 23.26 6.87 6.67
CA ILE A 171 23.69 5.80 5.77
C ILE A 171 22.44 5.01 5.39
N GLY A 172 21.97 5.17 4.15
CA GLY A 172 20.96 4.28 3.59
C GLY A 172 21.58 2.89 3.41
N ILE A 173 21.02 1.88 4.07
CA ILE A 173 21.40 0.48 3.82
C ILE A 173 20.55 0.01 2.64
N GLN A 174 21.21 -0.24 1.50
CA GLN A 174 20.54 -0.71 0.30
C GLN A 174 20.17 -2.18 0.49
N THR A 175 18.87 -2.48 0.51
CA THR A 175 18.35 -3.85 0.67
C THR A 175 18.27 -4.61 -0.67
N PHE A 176 18.43 -3.91 -1.80
CA PHE A 176 18.36 -4.51 -3.14
C PHE A 176 19.30 -3.80 -4.13
N GLN A 177 20.16 -4.57 -4.82
CA GLN A 177 20.96 -4.11 -5.96
C GLN A 177 20.31 -4.61 -7.25
N HIS A 178 20.14 -3.72 -8.23
CA HIS A 178 19.71 -4.06 -9.59
C HIS A 178 20.80 -4.77 -10.37
#